data_AF-A0A2E0HUR4-F1
#
_entry.id   AF-A0A2E0HUR4-F1
#
_cell.length_a   1.000
_cell.length_b   1.000
_cell.length_c   1.000
_cell.angle_alpha   90.00
_cell.angle_beta   90.00
_cell.angle_gamma   90.00
#
_symmetry.space_group_name_H-M   'P 1'
#
loop_
_entity.id
_entity.type
_entity.pdbx_description
1 polymer ?
#
loop_
_entity_poly.entity_id
_entity_poly.type
_entity_poly.pdbx_seq_one_letter_code
_entity_poly.pdbx_strand_id
1 'polypeptide(L)'
;MKNIILENDEATNKLGELISKQLSKIDQPSIEIHLEGDLGAGKTFLTRSIISNSGWDELVKSPTYTLCEEYDLGDLFFLHVDLYRTNELEDI
;
A
#
# COMPACT_ATOMS: atom_id res chain seq x y z
N MET A 1 -8.74 -18.25 6.36
CA MET A 1 -8.82 -16.93 5.71
C MET A 1 -9.97 -16.16 6.32
N LYS A 2 -9.79 -14.86 6.57
CA LYS A 2 -10.84 -13.97 7.10
C LYS A 2 -11.37 -13.15 5.92
N ASN A 3 -12.68 -13.16 5.71
CA ASN A 3 -13.31 -12.38 4.66
C ASN A 3 -13.88 -11.10 5.27
N ILE A 4 -13.63 -9.97 4.61
CA ILE A 4 -14.14 -8.66 4.99
C ILE A 4 -14.75 -8.05 3.73
N ILE A 5 -15.95 -7.50 3.85
CA ILE A 5 -16.63 -6.79 2.76
C ILE A 5 -16.41 -5.30 2.98
N LEU A 6 -15.92 -4.60 1.97
CA LEU A 6 -15.72 -3.16 1.96
C LEU A 6 -16.74 -2.56 1.00
N GLU A 7 -17.82 -1.98 1.54
CA GLU A 7 -18.98 -1.55 0.73
C GLU A 7 -18.71 -0.29 -0.10
N ASN A 8 -17.68 0.49 0.27
CA ASN A 8 -17.36 1.77 -0.35
C ASN A 8 -15.91 2.19 -0.06
N ASP A 9 -15.53 3.34 -0.64
CA ASP A 9 -14.21 3.96 -0.48
C ASP A 9 -13.89 4.29 0.98
N GLU A 10 -14.88 4.73 1.77
CA GLU A 10 -14.70 5.03 3.20
C GLU A 10 -14.33 3.78 4.00
N ALA A 11 -14.97 2.63 3.72
CA ALA A 11 -14.63 1.36 4.34
C ALA A 11 -13.20 0.93 4.01
N THR A 12 -12.76 1.16 2.78
CA THR A 12 -11.38 0.89 2.35
C THR A 12 -10.38 1.81 3.04
N ASN A 13 -10.71 3.09 3.19
CA ASN A 13 -9.88 4.04 3.94
C ASN A 13 -9.74 3.64 5.40
N LYS A 14 -10.84 3.24 6.04
CA LYS A 14 -10.83 2.76 7.41
C LYS A 14 -9.99 1.49 7.59
N LEU A 15 -10.00 0.59 6.59
CA LEU A 15 -9.11 -0.56 6.61
C LEU A 15 -7.63 -0.12 6.55
N GLY A 16 -7.29 0.83 5.68
CA GLY A 16 -5.93 1.37 5.60
C GLY A 16 -5.46 2.01 6.91
N GLU A 17 -6.32 2.79 7.58
CA GLU A 17 -6.05 3.36 8.90
C GLU A 17 -5.83 2.27 9.98
N LEU A 18 -6.62 1.19 9.95
CA LEU A 18 -6.44 0.09 10.88
C LEU A 18 -5.12 -0.63 10.65
N ILE A 19 -4.72 -0.82 9.39
CA ILE A 19 -3.43 -1.43 9.03
C ILE A 19 -2.28 -0.54 9.50
N SER A 20 -2.31 0.77 9.21
CA SER A 20 -1.24 1.70 9.64
C SER A 20 -1.03 1.68 11.16
N LYS A 21 -2.12 1.64 11.94
CA LYS A 21 -2.08 1.50 13.41
C LYS A 21 -1.51 0.17 13.90
N GLN A 22 -1.56 -0.89 13.11
CA GLN A 22 -0.89 -2.15 13.45
C GLN A 22 0.58 -2.10 13.07
N LEU A 23 0.92 -1.52 11.90
CA LEU A 23 2.31 -1.38 11.45
C LEU A 23 3.17 -0.66 12.49
N SER A 24 2.66 0.40 13.11
CA SER A 24 3.38 1.15 14.15
C SER A 24 3.64 0.38 15.46
N LYS A 25 3.07 -0.82 15.62
CA LYS A 25 3.22 -1.66 16.82
C LYS A 25 4.05 -2.90 16.58
N ILE A 26 4.43 -3.17 15.33
CA ILE A 26 5.16 -4.38 14.98
C ILE A 26 6.65 -4.14 15.21
N ASP A 27 7.25 -4.98 16.06
CA ASP A 27 8.69 -4.99 16.34
C ASP A 27 9.40 -5.93 15.34
N GLN A 28 9.27 -5.62 14.06
CA GLN A 28 10.00 -6.30 12.98
C GLN A 28 10.70 -5.27 12.10
N PRO A 29 11.91 -5.57 11.60
CA PRO A 29 12.69 -4.61 10.81
C PRO A 29 12.06 -4.30 9.45
N SER A 30 11.23 -5.20 8.92
CA SER A 30 10.55 -5.05 7.63
C SER A 30 9.30 -5.91 7.57
N ILE A 31 8.26 -5.42 6.89
CA ILE A 31 7.02 -6.14 6.63
C ILE A 31 6.71 -6.02 5.15
N GLU A 32 6.19 -7.09 4.56
CA GLU A 32 5.74 -7.12 3.18
C GLU A 32 4.23 -7.36 3.11
N ILE A 33 3.53 -6.58 2.29
CA ILE A 33 2.09 -6.68 2.08
C ILE A 33 1.84 -6.88 0.59
N HIS A 34 1.34 -8.05 0.21
CA HIS A 34 0.97 -8.36 -1.18
C HIS A 34 -0.51 -8.04 -1.40
N LEU A 35 -0.79 -7.18 -2.37
CA LEU A 35 -2.14 -6.85 -2.79
C LEU A 35 -2.40 -7.44 -4.17
N GLU A 36 -3.32 -8.41 -4.24
CA GLU A 36 -3.72 -9.07 -5.47
C GLU A 36 -5.15 -8.72 -5.86
N GLY A 37 -5.41 -8.67 -7.16
CA GLY A 37 -6.74 -8.39 -7.71
C GLY A 37 -6.68 -7.73 -9.07
N ASP A 38 -7.82 -7.65 -9.75
CA ASP A 38 -7.92 -7.12 -11.11
C ASP A 38 -7.62 -5.61 -11.20
N LEU A 39 -7.48 -5.12 -12.44
CA LEU A 39 -7.42 -3.68 -12.71
C LEU A 39 -8.68 -3.00 -12.16
N GLY A 40 -8.52 -1.97 -11.35
CA GLY A 40 -9.63 -1.28 -10.71
C GLY A 40 -10.13 -1.92 -9.41
N ALA A 41 -9.53 -3.02 -8.93
CA ALA A 41 -9.93 -3.67 -7.67
C ALA A 41 -9.66 -2.85 -6.39
N GLY A 42 -9.08 -1.64 -6.50
CA GLY A 42 -8.83 -0.76 -5.36
C GLY A 42 -7.49 -0.96 -4.65
N LYS A 43 -6.56 -1.77 -5.20
CA LYS A 43 -5.21 -2.01 -4.62
C LYS A 43 -4.46 -0.70 -4.29
N THR A 44 -4.28 0.16 -5.28
CA THR A 44 -3.64 1.47 -5.11
C THR A 44 -4.40 2.36 -4.12
N PHE A 45 -5.73 2.27 -4.08
CA PHE A 45 -6.54 3.06 -3.15
C PHE A 45 -6.25 2.66 -1.70
N LEU A 46 -6.20 1.34 -1.42
CA LEU A 46 -5.81 0.83 -0.11
C LEU A 46 -4.38 1.22 0.25
N THR A 47 -3.41 1.08 -0.67
CA THR A 47 -2.01 1.47 -0.42
C THR A 47 -1.89 2.95 -0.04
N ARG A 48 -2.57 3.83 -0.78
CA ARG A 48 -2.62 5.27 -0.48
C ARG A 48 -3.17 5.51 0.92
N SER A 49 -4.26 4.85 1.26
CA SER A 49 -4.84 4.98 2.59
C SER A 49 -3.87 4.55 3.70
N ILE A 50 -3.12 3.46 3.52
CA ILE A 50 -2.14 3.01 4.52
C ILE A 50 -1.05 4.06 4.71
N ILE A 51 -0.42 4.51 3.62
CA ILE A 51 0.71 5.45 3.65
C ILE A 51 0.28 6.81 4.23
N SER A 52 -0.84 7.36 3.77
CA SER A 52 -1.34 8.64 4.30
C SER A 52 -1.71 8.55 5.78
N ASN A 53 -2.35 7.46 6.23
CA ASN A 53 -2.66 7.26 7.66
C ASN A 53 -1.45 6.87 8.51
N SER A 54 -0.27 6.67 7.91
CA SER A 54 1.00 6.53 8.62
C SER A 54 1.72 7.87 8.87
N GLY A 55 1.18 8.99 8.35
CA GLY A 55 1.74 10.33 8.55
C GLY A 55 2.38 10.94 7.30
N TRP A 56 2.11 10.38 6.11
CA TRP A 56 2.55 11.00 4.86
C TRP A 56 1.56 12.08 4.43
N ASP A 57 2.02 13.33 4.42
CA ASP A 57 1.17 14.51 4.19
C ASP A 57 1.09 14.94 2.71
N GLU A 58 1.89 14.34 1.82
CA GLU A 58 1.87 14.63 0.38
C GLU A 58 1.01 13.64 -0.42
N LEU A 59 0.91 13.87 -1.73
CA LEU A 59 0.18 12.99 -2.62
C LEU A 59 0.93 11.65 -2.79
N VAL A 60 0.26 10.55 -2.46
CA VAL A 60 0.75 9.19 -2.75
C VAL A 60 0.47 8.84 -4.22
N LYS A 61 1.51 8.71 -5.02
CA LYS A 61 1.43 8.39 -6.45
C LYS A 61 1.32 6.89 -6.67
N SER A 62 0.74 6.51 -7.82
CA SER A 62 0.81 5.12 -8.28
C SER A 62 2.14 4.94 -9.01
N PRO A 63 2.97 3.93 -8.69
CA PRO A 63 4.25 3.65 -9.34
C PRO A 63 4.14 3.14 -10.78
N THR A 64 3.09 3.52 -11.51
CA THR A 64 2.71 2.90 -12.79
C THR A 64 3.80 3.01 -13.88
N TYR A 65 4.80 3.89 -13.70
CA TYR A 65 5.95 4.04 -14.60
C TYR A 65 7.31 3.90 -13.91
N THR A 66 7.35 4.01 -12.59
CA THR A 66 8.59 4.03 -11.79
C THR A 66 8.89 2.67 -11.15
N LEU A 67 7.97 1.69 -11.25
CA LEU A 67 7.97 0.38 -10.60
C LEU A 67 7.89 0.45 -9.07
N CYS A 68 8.61 1.40 -8.45
CA CYS A 68 8.61 1.66 -7.03
C CYS A 68 8.53 3.16 -6.74
N GLU A 69 7.71 3.54 -5.75
CA GLU A 69 7.72 4.86 -5.13
C GLU A 69 8.12 4.72 -3.66
N GLU A 70 9.03 5.56 -3.19
CA GLU A 70 9.56 5.56 -1.83
C GLU A 70 8.89 6.67 -1.00
N TYR A 71 8.53 6.34 0.24
CA TYR A 71 7.96 7.31 1.19
C TYR A 71 8.70 7.19 2.52
N ASP A 72 9.55 8.17 2.82
CA ASP A 72 10.34 8.25 4.05
C ASP A 72 9.63 9.10 5.10
N LEU A 73 9.17 8.45 6.18
CA LEU A 73 8.54 9.09 7.33
C LEU A 73 9.48 9.11 8.55
N GLY A 74 10.79 8.91 8.35
CA GLY A 74 11.81 8.84 9.40
C GLY A 74 11.88 7.45 10.04
N ASP A 75 10.98 7.17 10.99
CA ASP A 75 10.96 5.87 11.69
C ASP A 75 10.31 4.75 10.86
N LEU A 76 9.65 5.11 9.76
CA LEU A 76 8.95 4.18 8.87
C LEU A 76 9.24 4.55 7.41
N PHE A 77 9.64 3.55 6.63
CA PHE A 77 9.96 3.73 5.22
C PHE A 77 9.09 2.79 4.38
N PHE A 78 8.29 3.35 3.48
CA PHE A 78 7.45 2.56 2.58
C PHE A 78 8.08 2.45 1.20
N LEU A 79 8.05 1.22 0.68
CA LEU A 79 8.26 0.92 -0.73
C LEU A 79 6.91 0.53 -1.34
N HIS A 80 6.32 1.42 -2.13
CA HIS A 80 5.12 1.10 -2.90
C HIS A 80 5.55 0.56 -4.26
N VAL A 81 5.44 -0.76 -4.45
CA VAL A 81 5.80 -1.44 -5.69
C VAL A 81 4.54 -1.79 -6.48
N ASP A 82 4.52 -1.49 -7.78
CA ASP A 82 3.44 -1.88 -8.70
C ASP A 82 4.03 -2.61 -9.92
N LEU A 83 3.88 -3.94 -9.91
CA LEU A 83 4.41 -4.84 -10.94
C LEU A 83 3.42 -5.08 -12.10
N TYR A 84 2.33 -4.33 -12.21
CA TYR A 84 1.31 -4.57 -13.23
C TYR A 84 1.85 -4.56 -14.69
N ARG A 85 3.00 -3.94 -14.93
CA ARG A 85 3.59 -3.78 -16.27
C ARG A 85 4.89 -4.53 -16.52
N THR A 86 5.41 -5.29 -15.55
CA THR A 86 6.57 -6.14 -15.78
C THR A 86 6.10 -7.35 -16.57
N ASN A 87 6.33 -7.33 -17.89
CA ASN A 87 5.92 -8.43 -18.77
C ASN A 87 6.92 -9.59 -18.73
N GLU A 88 8.13 -9.37 -18.20
CA GLU A 88 9.18 -10.39 -18.07
C GLU A 88 9.94 -10.24 -16.73
N LEU A 89 10.45 -11.34 -16.18
CA LEU A 89 11.25 -11.38 -14.94
C LEU A 89 12.55 -10.57 -15.06
N GLU A 90 12.99 -10.26 -16.29
CA GLU A 90 14.22 -9.53 -16.60
C GLU A 90 14.07 -8.01 -16.42
N ASP A 91 12.84 -7.51 -16.22
CA ASP A 91 12.54 -6.09 -15.98
C ASP A 91 12.53 -5.70 -14.48
N ILE A 92 12.75 -6.66 -13.58
CA ILE A 92 12.76 -6.51 -12.11
C ILE A 92 14.18 -6.69 -11.57
#